data_AF-A0A7U6Y6H9-F1
#
_entry.id   AF-A0A7U6Y6H9-F1
#
_cell.length_a   1.000
_cell.length_b   1.000
_cell.length_c   1.000
_cell.angle_alpha   90.00
_cell.angle_beta   90.00
_cell.angle_gamma   90.00
#
_symmetry.space_group_name_H-M   'P 1'
#
loop_
_entity.id
_entity.type
_entity.pdbx_description
1 polymer ?
#
loop_
_entity_poly.entity_id
_entity_poly.type
_entity_poly.pdbx_seq_one_letter_code
_entity_poly.pdbx_strand_id
1 'polypeptide(L)'
;MTNQRFDPLRLGPIDPAKPLELAPGVWWVGSHQNGDSFQAHTYLIADGDQSVLVDPGGRRTWPEVYSKVCQVVPFAHIRYFICQHQDPDITASLVEIDPLVSRDDACIVTHWRAQMLMKEYGLKLPFLCVEKNGWRLNTMERELKFVFTPYAHFPGAFCTFDETSGILFSSDLFGGFTDGFKLFAEDESHFEAIRPFHEHYIPSNEVLVHAVEKIRKLPLALIAPQHGRLIPGHLAPYIFDRLSGLDCGLFLLAHGSADIHRLTALSKTLREFTRAMVLYRDFTEIVEAARPLIRRLLPLKELSFLAFDDNGTMVTLTPENRYHSQPAELPPDSLEALLPAGQAPAGSSIFLNFRFQANQDQEPTLAVPLDTGNKGSSSALALLTLQEEVDLSDEAQSLLMHLSQPLQVAIEREMMLRNLDQQREQIYQRSIRDPLTGLFNRNYMQDMVQRLISLNDRNPEAKVAAAVMDVDHFKSINDRFGHNKGDAVLKLVAKAVMDTIRDGDLAVRIGGEEFAIFSSGPTCDGIGGLAERLRRSVEGLDFSHLQPGLQVTTSLGIAMRKPGETMHDLIGRADEFLYVAKKEGRNRVCGQV
;
A
#
# COMPACT_ATOMS: atom_id res chain seq x y z
N MET A 1 -3.50 21.98 -39.00
CA MET A 1 -2.44 23.00 -39.18
C MET A 1 -1.53 22.91 -37.98
N THR A 2 -0.22 22.86 -38.21
CA THR A 2 0.82 22.64 -37.19
C THR A 2 0.69 23.61 -36.02
N ASN A 3 0.63 23.08 -34.79
CA ASN A 3 0.82 23.79 -33.52
C ASN A 3 2.13 24.60 -33.59
N GLN A 4 2.08 25.83 -34.11
CA GLN A 4 3.12 26.81 -33.83
C GLN A 4 3.01 27.09 -32.34
N ARG A 5 4.02 26.65 -31.58
CA ARG A 5 4.16 27.02 -30.17
C ARG A 5 4.09 28.55 -30.11
N PHE A 6 3.13 29.08 -29.35
CA PHE A 6 3.08 30.49 -29.00
C PHE A 6 4.44 30.88 -28.41
N ASP A 7 5.12 31.84 -29.03
CA ASP A 7 6.45 32.30 -28.65
C ASP A 7 6.38 33.79 -28.26
N PRO A 8 6.34 34.10 -26.96
CA PRO A 8 6.28 35.48 -26.47
C PRO A 8 7.46 36.34 -26.95
N LEU A 9 8.60 35.72 -27.29
CA LEU A 9 9.80 36.44 -27.75
C LEU A 9 9.64 37.01 -29.17
N ARG A 10 8.57 36.65 -29.89
CA ARG A 10 8.23 37.24 -31.18
C ARG A 10 7.40 38.51 -31.06
N LEU A 11 6.86 38.80 -29.87
CA LEU A 11 6.14 40.03 -29.59
C LEU A 11 7.18 41.13 -29.32
N GLY A 12 7.11 42.23 -30.06
CA GLY A 12 7.95 43.40 -29.82
C GLY A 12 7.65 44.07 -28.46
N PRO A 13 8.19 45.27 -28.20
CA PRO A 13 7.88 45.99 -26.97
C PRO A 13 6.37 46.18 -26.79
N ILE A 14 5.84 45.76 -25.65
CA ILE A 14 4.41 45.79 -25.34
C ILE A 14 4.05 47.17 -24.82
N ASP A 15 3.18 47.86 -25.56
CA ASP A 15 2.56 49.11 -25.12
C ASP A 15 1.30 48.77 -24.30
N PRO A 16 1.32 48.96 -22.97
CA PRO A 16 0.19 48.60 -22.12
C PRO A 16 -1.06 49.42 -22.43
N ALA A 17 -1.00 50.53 -23.20
CA ALA A 17 -2.16 51.35 -23.54
C ALA A 17 -2.93 50.85 -24.78
N LYS A 18 -2.40 49.86 -25.51
CA LYS A 18 -2.99 49.31 -26.74
C LYS A 18 -3.50 47.88 -26.56
N PRO A 19 -4.50 47.45 -27.35
CA PRO A 19 -4.87 46.04 -27.39
C PRO A 19 -3.72 45.21 -27.97
N LEU A 20 -3.50 44.01 -27.44
CA LEU A 20 -2.47 43.08 -27.89
C LEU A 20 -3.10 41.78 -28.37
N GLU A 21 -2.85 41.38 -29.62
CA GLU A 21 -3.31 40.10 -30.14
C GLU A 21 -2.42 38.96 -29.62
N LEU A 22 -3.02 38.03 -28.87
CA LEU A 22 -2.34 36.86 -28.28
C LEU A 22 -2.35 35.66 -29.22
N ALA A 23 -3.42 35.52 -30.00
CA ALA A 23 -3.59 34.53 -31.06
C ALA A 23 -4.57 35.12 -32.08
N PRO A 24 -4.66 34.59 -33.31
CA PRO A 24 -5.59 35.11 -34.32
C PRO A 24 -6.99 35.30 -33.70
N GLY A 25 -7.49 36.54 -33.65
CA GLY A 25 -8.79 36.90 -33.08
C GLY A 25 -8.93 36.83 -31.55
N VAL A 26 -7.86 36.61 -30.78
CA VAL A 26 -7.86 36.65 -29.32
C VAL A 26 -6.95 37.76 -28.83
N TRP A 27 -7.48 38.66 -28.01
CA TRP A 27 -6.84 39.90 -27.64
C TRP A 27 -6.79 40.07 -26.12
N TRP A 28 -5.65 40.53 -25.61
CA TRP A 28 -5.57 41.17 -24.31
C TRP A 28 -6.01 42.62 -24.44
N VAL A 29 -7.03 43.00 -23.67
CA VAL A 29 -7.61 44.35 -23.60
C VAL A 29 -7.66 44.87 -22.16
N GLY A 30 -6.93 44.23 -21.24
CA GLY A 30 -6.83 44.61 -19.83
C GLY A 30 -6.20 45.98 -19.64
N SER A 31 -6.31 46.55 -18.44
CA SER A 31 -5.78 47.87 -18.11
C SER A 31 -4.53 47.76 -17.24
N HIS A 32 -3.51 48.58 -17.50
CA HIS A 32 -2.34 48.65 -16.63
C HIS A 32 -2.49 49.79 -15.63
N GLN A 33 -2.59 49.44 -14.34
CA GLN A 33 -2.67 50.39 -13.25
C GLN A 33 -1.29 50.52 -12.57
N ASN A 34 -0.69 51.71 -12.64
CA ASN A 34 0.63 51.97 -12.04
C ASN A 34 0.60 51.72 -10.52
N GLY A 35 1.51 50.85 -10.05
CA GLY A 35 1.64 50.53 -8.64
C GLY A 35 0.60 49.56 -8.08
N ASP A 36 -0.30 49.03 -8.92
CA ASP A 36 -1.21 47.95 -8.54
C ASP A 36 -0.50 46.60 -8.73
N SER A 37 -0.29 45.87 -7.64
CA SER A 37 0.32 44.54 -7.64
C SER A 37 -0.68 43.42 -7.94
N PHE A 38 -1.97 43.73 -7.96
CA PHE A 38 -3.07 42.80 -8.22
C PHE A 38 -3.88 43.26 -9.44
N GLN A 39 -3.18 43.39 -10.57
CA GLN A 39 -3.78 43.87 -11.82
C GLN A 39 -4.82 42.89 -12.32
N ALA A 40 -5.94 43.44 -12.82
CA ALA A 40 -7.00 42.67 -13.45
C ALA A 40 -6.92 42.77 -14.97
N HIS A 41 -6.89 41.62 -15.62
CA HIS A 41 -6.83 41.44 -17.06
C HIS A 41 -8.21 41.14 -17.61
N THR A 42 -8.50 41.72 -18.76
CA THR A 42 -9.72 41.44 -19.53
C THR A 42 -9.30 40.99 -20.92
N TYR A 43 -10.01 40.00 -21.45
CA TYR A 43 -9.71 39.40 -22.74
C TYR A 43 -10.90 39.54 -23.69
N LEU A 44 -10.60 39.75 -24.97
CA LEU A 44 -11.59 39.87 -26.03
C LEU A 44 -11.33 38.78 -27.08
N ILE A 45 -12.35 37.99 -27.37
CA ILE A 45 -12.36 37.07 -28.50
C ILE A 45 -13.19 37.74 -29.60
N ALA A 46 -12.51 38.24 -30.64
CA ALA A 46 -13.11 38.85 -31.80
C ALA A 46 -13.56 37.78 -32.79
N ASP A 47 -14.87 37.63 -32.94
CA ASP A 47 -15.49 36.62 -33.80
C ASP A 47 -16.74 37.17 -34.50
N GLY A 48 -16.49 38.13 -35.41
CA GLY A 48 -17.56 38.83 -36.12
C GLY A 48 -18.48 39.60 -35.16
N ASP A 49 -19.79 39.49 -35.37
CA ASP A 49 -20.82 40.05 -34.50
C ASP A 49 -21.18 39.11 -33.32
N GLN A 50 -20.41 38.06 -33.09
CA GLN A 50 -20.57 37.09 -31.99
C GLN A 50 -19.42 37.17 -30.99
N SER A 51 -18.76 38.33 -30.91
CA SER A 51 -17.56 38.52 -30.10
C SER A 51 -17.84 38.36 -28.60
N VAL A 52 -16.80 37.97 -27.86
CA VAL A 52 -16.89 37.58 -26.45
C VAL A 52 -15.93 38.42 -25.62
N LEU A 53 -16.44 39.05 -24.57
CA LEU A 53 -15.61 39.71 -23.55
C LEU A 53 -15.52 38.78 -22.33
N VAL A 54 -14.31 38.37 -21.97
CA VAL A 54 -14.04 37.46 -20.85
C VAL A 54 -13.52 38.26 -19.67
N ASP A 55 -14.18 38.09 -18.53
CA ASP A 55 -13.95 38.79 -17.27
C ASP A 55 -13.85 40.32 -17.48
N PRO A 56 -14.98 41.02 -17.75
CA PRO A 56 -15.03 42.41 -18.21
C PRO A 56 -14.35 43.46 -17.34
N GLY A 57 -14.08 43.13 -16.08
CA GLY A 57 -13.26 43.94 -15.19
C GLY A 57 -14.09 44.77 -14.19
N GLY A 58 -13.37 45.55 -13.38
CA GLY A 58 -13.98 46.51 -12.46
C GLY A 58 -14.26 47.88 -13.09
N ARG A 59 -15.03 48.73 -12.41
CA ARG A 59 -15.31 50.10 -12.88
C ARG A 59 -14.06 50.97 -13.05
N ARG A 60 -13.01 50.70 -12.25
CA ARG A 60 -11.74 51.45 -12.31
C ARG A 60 -10.99 51.22 -13.63
N THR A 61 -11.03 50.00 -14.15
CA THR A 61 -10.32 49.60 -15.38
C THR A 61 -11.18 49.81 -16.64
N TRP A 62 -12.50 49.87 -16.48
CA TRP A 62 -13.46 49.94 -17.58
C TRP A 62 -13.18 50.99 -18.67
N PRO A 63 -12.84 52.26 -18.37
CA PRO A 63 -12.61 53.26 -19.43
C PRO A 63 -11.50 52.86 -20.41
N GLU A 64 -10.42 52.26 -19.91
CA GLU A 64 -9.32 51.79 -20.75
C GLU A 64 -9.68 50.51 -21.49
N VAL A 65 -10.32 49.56 -20.80
CA VAL A 65 -10.83 48.31 -21.41
C VAL A 65 -11.78 48.63 -22.56
N TYR A 66 -12.76 49.50 -22.34
CA TYR A 66 -13.72 49.94 -23.36
C TYR A 66 -13.03 50.58 -24.57
N SER A 67 -12.04 51.45 -24.32
CA SER A 67 -11.25 52.08 -25.38
C SER A 67 -10.50 51.04 -26.22
N LYS A 68 -9.86 50.05 -25.59
CA LYS A 68 -9.14 48.97 -26.28
C LYS A 68 -10.08 48.05 -27.05
N VAL A 69 -11.22 47.69 -26.47
CA VAL A 69 -12.26 46.91 -27.14
C VAL A 69 -12.71 47.61 -28.42
N CYS A 70 -13.03 48.92 -28.35
CA CYS A 70 -13.48 49.71 -29.51
C CYS A 70 -12.40 49.87 -30.60
N GLN A 71 -11.12 49.68 -30.27
CA GLN A 71 -10.04 49.66 -31.26
C GLN A 71 -9.98 48.34 -32.04
N VAL A 72 -10.53 47.24 -31.49
CA VAL A 72 -10.49 45.90 -32.10
C VAL A 72 -11.80 45.60 -32.82
N VAL A 73 -12.95 45.82 -32.18
CA VAL A 73 -14.29 45.58 -32.74
C VAL A 73 -15.26 46.71 -32.36
N PRO A 74 -16.30 46.99 -33.18
CA PRO A 74 -17.41 47.81 -32.73
C PRO A 74 -18.03 47.21 -31.46
N PHE A 75 -18.34 48.04 -30.45
CA PHE A 75 -18.86 47.52 -29.17
C PHE A 75 -20.13 46.67 -29.33
N ALA A 76 -20.99 47.01 -30.30
CA ALA A 76 -22.20 46.26 -30.65
C ALA A 76 -21.92 44.82 -31.13
N HIS A 77 -20.69 44.48 -31.51
CA HIS A 77 -20.31 43.13 -31.90
C HIS A 77 -20.12 42.19 -30.71
N ILE A 78 -20.00 42.72 -29.49
CA ILE A 78 -19.91 41.86 -28.29
C ILE A 78 -21.31 41.35 -27.97
N ARG A 79 -21.47 40.03 -28.12
CA ARG A 79 -22.70 39.33 -27.74
C ARG A 79 -22.59 38.74 -26.34
N TYR A 80 -21.44 38.16 -26.01
CA TYR A 80 -21.28 37.38 -24.79
C TYR A 80 -20.34 38.07 -23.81
N PHE A 81 -20.81 38.26 -22.58
CA PHE A 81 -20.01 38.75 -21.46
C PHE A 81 -19.80 37.58 -20.49
N ILE A 82 -18.65 36.91 -20.57
CA ILE A 82 -18.35 35.78 -19.68
C ILE A 82 -17.86 36.31 -18.35
N CYS A 83 -18.54 35.93 -17.27
CA CYS A 83 -18.10 36.18 -15.90
C CYS A 83 -17.87 34.85 -15.18
N GLN A 84 -16.60 34.56 -14.92
CA GLN A 84 -16.17 33.25 -14.41
C GLN A 84 -16.48 33.05 -12.92
N HIS A 85 -16.66 34.14 -12.17
CA HIS A 85 -17.30 34.21 -10.84
C HIS A 85 -17.87 35.62 -10.61
N GLN A 86 -18.40 35.87 -9.41
CA GLN A 86 -19.15 37.08 -9.06
C GLN A 86 -18.30 38.27 -8.62
N ASP A 87 -16.98 38.14 -8.47
CA ASP A 87 -16.23 39.13 -7.69
C ASP A 87 -16.21 40.51 -8.41
N PRO A 88 -16.11 41.62 -7.67
CA PRO A 88 -16.30 42.96 -8.24
C PRO A 88 -15.24 43.37 -9.26
N ASP A 89 -14.04 42.82 -9.16
CA ASP A 89 -12.95 42.99 -10.11
C ASP A 89 -13.24 42.35 -11.47
N ILE A 90 -14.20 41.44 -11.57
CA ILE A 90 -14.72 40.88 -12.83
C ILE A 90 -16.03 41.54 -13.26
N THR A 91 -16.93 41.77 -12.31
CA THR A 91 -18.35 42.03 -12.61
C THR A 91 -18.77 43.49 -12.41
N ALA A 92 -18.00 44.31 -11.68
CA ALA A 92 -18.47 45.65 -11.33
C ALA A 92 -18.57 46.61 -12.52
N SER A 93 -17.86 46.37 -13.63
CA SER A 93 -18.03 47.13 -14.88
C SER A 93 -19.36 46.85 -15.59
N LEU A 94 -20.07 45.76 -15.24
CA LEU A 94 -21.31 45.39 -15.92
C LEU A 94 -22.39 46.47 -15.82
N VAL A 95 -22.41 47.27 -14.75
CA VAL A 95 -23.37 48.39 -14.62
C VAL A 95 -23.06 49.56 -15.57
N GLU A 96 -21.81 49.68 -16.03
CA GLU A 96 -21.40 50.65 -17.06
C GLU A 96 -21.59 50.07 -18.46
N ILE A 97 -21.46 48.74 -18.60
CA ILE A 97 -21.65 47.99 -19.85
C ILE A 97 -23.13 47.92 -20.24
N ASP A 98 -24.01 47.58 -19.30
CA ASP A 98 -25.43 47.29 -19.54
C ASP A 98 -26.16 48.42 -20.31
N PRO A 99 -25.95 49.71 -20.00
CA PRO A 99 -26.54 50.81 -20.78
C PRO A 99 -25.95 51.01 -22.18
N LEU A 100 -24.73 50.52 -22.43
CA LEU A 100 -24.03 50.65 -23.72
C LEU A 100 -24.40 49.54 -24.70
N VAL A 101 -24.92 48.41 -24.21
CA VAL A 101 -25.34 47.30 -25.06
C VAL A 101 -26.60 47.68 -25.82
N SER A 102 -26.49 47.71 -27.15
CA SER A 102 -27.55 48.12 -28.07
C SER A 102 -28.29 46.96 -28.75
N ARG A 103 -27.89 45.72 -28.45
CA ARG A 103 -28.43 44.49 -29.06
C ARG A 103 -29.22 43.67 -28.06
N ASP A 104 -30.31 43.06 -28.52
CA ASP A 104 -31.27 42.34 -27.68
C ASP A 104 -30.83 40.90 -27.37
N ASP A 105 -29.92 40.33 -28.16
CA ASP A 105 -29.45 38.95 -28.06
C ASP A 105 -28.11 38.81 -27.29
N ALA A 106 -27.62 39.90 -26.71
CA ALA A 106 -26.47 39.87 -25.82
C ALA A 106 -26.83 39.29 -24.45
N CYS A 107 -25.89 38.61 -23.81
CA CYS A 107 -26.11 38.01 -22.51
C CYS A 107 -24.83 37.90 -21.66
N ILE A 108 -25.05 37.78 -20.35
CA ILE A 108 -24.01 37.46 -19.38
C ILE A 108 -23.93 35.94 -19.25
N VAL A 109 -22.77 35.37 -19.54
CA VAL A 109 -22.53 33.93 -19.46
C VAL A 109 -21.82 33.63 -18.13
N THR A 110 -22.46 32.86 -17.26
CA THR A 110 -21.90 32.58 -15.93
C THR A 110 -22.48 31.29 -15.32
N HIS A 111 -22.04 30.92 -14.11
CA HIS A 111 -22.58 29.79 -13.35
C HIS A 111 -23.86 30.20 -12.58
N TRP A 112 -24.82 29.30 -12.37
CA TRP A 112 -26.09 29.62 -11.71
C TRP A 112 -25.91 30.24 -10.32
N ARG A 113 -24.89 29.80 -9.58
CA ARG A 113 -24.53 30.37 -8.26
C ARG A 113 -24.06 31.83 -8.35
N ALA A 114 -23.27 32.17 -9.36
CA ALA A 114 -22.82 33.55 -9.56
C ALA A 114 -23.98 34.44 -10.03
N GLN A 115 -24.83 33.94 -10.93
CA GLN A 115 -26.07 34.64 -11.33
C GLN A 115 -26.94 35.02 -10.12
N MET A 116 -27.09 34.13 -9.13
CA MET A 116 -27.89 34.42 -7.93
C MET A 116 -27.40 35.63 -7.14
N LEU A 117 -26.11 35.96 -7.24
CA LEU A 117 -25.49 37.12 -6.59
C LEU A 117 -25.50 38.34 -7.52
N MET A 118 -25.17 38.14 -8.79
CA MET A 118 -25.10 39.21 -9.78
C MET A 118 -26.45 39.84 -10.12
N LYS A 119 -27.58 39.15 -9.86
CA LYS A 119 -28.93 39.73 -10.02
C LYS A 119 -29.12 41.03 -9.22
N GLU A 120 -28.39 41.19 -8.11
CA GLU A 120 -28.46 42.38 -7.25
C GLU A 120 -27.95 43.65 -7.93
N TYR A 121 -27.20 43.53 -9.04
CA TYR A 121 -26.82 44.68 -9.87
C TYR A 121 -28.02 45.31 -10.61
N GLY A 122 -29.14 44.61 -10.76
CA GLY A 122 -30.32 45.12 -11.47
C GLY A 122 -30.10 45.34 -12.98
N LEU A 123 -29.22 44.56 -13.59
CA LEU A 123 -28.87 44.64 -15.02
C LEU A 123 -30.06 44.25 -15.91
N LYS A 124 -30.15 44.84 -17.10
CA LYS A 124 -31.13 44.46 -18.14
C LYS A 124 -30.69 43.22 -18.92
N LEU A 125 -29.38 43.03 -19.07
CA LEU A 125 -28.80 41.89 -19.78
C LEU A 125 -29.28 40.55 -19.17
N PRO A 126 -29.78 39.61 -20.00
CA PRO A 126 -30.17 38.29 -19.54
C PRO A 126 -28.94 37.44 -19.19
N PHE A 127 -29.15 36.43 -18.34
CA PHE A 127 -28.12 35.45 -17.97
C PHE A 127 -28.25 34.15 -18.75
N LEU A 128 -27.13 33.65 -19.27
CA LEU A 128 -26.96 32.31 -19.82
C LEU A 128 -26.12 31.47 -18.84
N CYS A 129 -26.75 30.49 -18.19
CA CYS A 129 -26.04 29.60 -17.27
C CYS A 129 -25.22 28.54 -18.05
N VAL A 130 -23.92 28.43 -17.80
CA VAL A 130 -23.02 27.48 -18.50
C VAL A 130 -23.46 26.02 -18.40
N GLU A 131 -24.10 25.66 -17.29
CA GLU A 131 -24.62 24.31 -17.00
C GLU A 131 -25.81 23.95 -17.88
N LYS A 132 -26.64 24.95 -18.24
CA LYS A 132 -27.78 24.77 -19.14
C LYS A 132 -27.35 24.63 -20.60
N ASN A 133 -26.14 25.08 -20.93
CA ASN A 133 -25.57 24.99 -22.28
C ASN A 133 -24.52 23.86 -22.41
N GLY A 134 -24.56 22.86 -21.53
CA GLY A 134 -23.68 21.70 -21.60
C GLY A 134 -22.19 22.03 -21.41
N TRP A 135 -21.87 23.11 -20.67
CA TRP A 135 -20.51 23.60 -20.44
C TRP A 135 -19.76 23.96 -21.73
N ARG A 136 -20.49 24.42 -22.75
CA ARG A 136 -19.95 24.87 -24.03
C ARG A 136 -20.62 26.16 -24.48
N LEU A 137 -19.98 26.90 -25.37
CA LEU A 137 -20.55 28.04 -26.06
C LEU A 137 -19.98 28.10 -27.48
N ASN A 138 -20.86 28.00 -28.47
CA ASN A 138 -20.49 28.19 -29.87
C ASN A 138 -20.79 29.63 -30.26
N THR A 139 -19.77 30.27 -30.83
CA THR A 139 -19.84 31.58 -31.46
C THR A 139 -20.01 31.38 -32.97
N MET A 140 -19.43 32.24 -33.81
CA MET A 140 -19.52 32.11 -35.26
C MET A 140 -18.52 31.07 -35.78
N GLU A 141 -17.24 31.22 -35.45
CA GLU A 141 -16.17 30.33 -35.90
C GLU A 141 -15.48 29.59 -34.74
N ARG A 142 -15.85 29.86 -33.48
CA ARG A 142 -15.19 29.25 -32.31
C ARG A 142 -16.13 28.45 -31.42
N GLU A 143 -15.56 27.39 -30.86
CA GLU A 143 -16.13 26.62 -29.75
C GLU A 143 -15.35 26.92 -28.47
N LEU A 144 -16.07 27.45 -27.46
CA LEU A 144 -15.55 27.67 -26.12
C LEU A 144 -16.04 26.56 -25.19
N LYS A 145 -15.12 25.99 -24.43
CA LYS A 145 -15.39 24.95 -23.44
C LYS A 145 -15.19 25.49 -22.03
N PHE A 146 -16.19 25.29 -21.17
CA PHE A 146 -16.13 25.69 -19.77
C PHE A 146 -15.63 24.53 -18.89
N VAL A 147 -14.59 24.79 -18.11
CA VAL A 147 -14.02 23.82 -17.16
C VAL A 147 -14.46 24.18 -15.76
N PHE A 148 -15.31 23.36 -15.15
CA PHE A 148 -15.79 23.60 -13.80
C PHE A 148 -14.69 23.40 -12.76
N THR A 149 -14.37 24.47 -12.01
CA THR A 149 -13.35 24.54 -10.96
C THR A 149 -13.99 24.98 -9.64
N PRO A 150 -14.90 24.15 -9.07
CA PRO A 150 -15.67 24.54 -7.90
C PRO A 150 -14.75 24.86 -6.72
N TYR A 151 -15.09 25.91 -5.99
CA TYR A 151 -14.37 26.38 -4.80
C TYR A 151 -12.95 26.90 -5.08
N ALA A 152 -12.57 27.17 -6.34
CA ALA A 152 -11.29 27.76 -6.71
C ALA A 152 -11.47 29.18 -7.28
N HIS A 153 -11.71 30.21 -6.46
CA HIS A 153 -12.02 30.16 -5.02
C HIS A 153 -13.53 30.14 -4.71
N PHE A 154 -14.39 30.39 -5.71
CA PHE A 154 -15.84 30.43 -5.54
C PHE A 154 -16.51 29.07 -5.83
N PRO A 155 -17.54 28.62 -5.08
CA PRO A 155 -18.25 27.36 -5.33
C PRO A 155 -18.78 27.18 -6.76
N GLY A 156 -19.04 28.27 -7.49
CA GLY A 156 -19.47 28.26 -8.89
C GLY A 156 -18.40 28.69 -9.90
N ALA A 157 -17.12 28.77 -9.51
CA ALA A 157 -16.06 29.20 -10.40
C ALA A 157 -15.83 28.21 -11.55
N PHE A 158 -15.43 28.73 -12.71
CA PHE A 158 -15.06 27.94 -13.88
C PHE A 158 -13.99 28.64 -14.71
N CYS A 159 -13.27 27.89 -15.55
CA CYS A 159 -12.36 28.40 -16.56
C CYS A 159 -12.97 28.35 -17.97
N THR A 160 -12.57 29.24 -18.87
CA THR A 160 -12.99 29.21 -20.29
C THR A 160 -11.82 28.80 -21.17
N PHE A 161 -11.98 27.76 -21.97
CA PHE A 161 -10.96 27.28 -22.91
C PHE A 161 -11.45 27.49 -24.35
N ASP A 162 -10.68 28.22 -25.15
CA ASP A 162 -10.95 28.37 -26.59
C ASP A 162 -10.24 27.26 -27.37
N GLU A 163 -11.02 26.33 -27.95
CA GLU A 163 -10.47 25.16 -28.65
C GLU A 163 -9.72 25.56 -29.93
N THR A 164 -9.97 26.75 -30.47
CA THR A 164 -9.34 27.24 -31.70
C THR A 164 -7.92 27.73 -31.45
N SER A 165 -7.74 28.56 -30.41
CA SER A 165 -6.45 29.16 -30.08
C SER A 165 -5.62 28.32 -29.10
N GLY A 166 -6.25 27.41 -28.36
CA GLY A 166 -5.62 26.68 -27.26
C GLY A 166 -5.35 27.55 -26.03
N ILE A 167 -5.97 28.73 -25.94
CA ILE A 167 -5.84 29.65 -24.79
C ILE A 167 -6.86 29.28 -23.73
N LEU A 168 -6.38 29.15 -22.49
CA LEU A 168 -7.23 29.00 -21.30
C LEU A 168 -7.34 30.35 -20.58
N PHE A 169 -8.53 30.93 -20.55
CA PHE A 169 -8.87 32.03 -19.65
C PHE A 169 -9.19 31.44 -18.28
N SER A 170 -8.22 31.48 -17.37
CA SER A 170 -8.28 30.74 -16.12
C SER A 170 -8.93 31.50 -14.97
N SER A 171 -9.36 32.74 -15.22
CA SER A 171 -9.82 33.66 -14.18
C SER A 171 -8.75 33.78 -13.07
N ASP A 172 -9.14 33.73 -11.81
CA ASP A 172 -8.24 33.76 -10.65
C ASP A 172 -7.23 32.63 -10.58
N LEU A 173 -7.56 31.45 -11.15
CA LEU A 173 -6.66 30.31 -11.10
C LEU A 173 -5.42 30.59 -11.95
N PHE A 174 -4.25 30.23 -11.43
CA PHE A 174 -2.93 30.60 -11.94
C PHE A 174 -2.63 32.12 -11.91
N GLY A 175 -3.51 32.92 -11.29
CA GLY A 175 -3.27 34.32 -10.98
C GLY A 175 -2.35 34.52 -9.77
N GLY A 176 -1.86 35.75 -9.62
CA GLY A 176 -0.87 36.07 -8.59
C GLY A 176 -0.62 37.54 -8.39
N PHE A 177 0.24 37.85 -7.43
CA PHE A 177 0.70 39.20 -7.14
C PHE A 177 2.03 39.45 -7.85
N THR A 178 2.12 40.52 -8.63
CA THR A 178 3.30 40.80 -9.45
C THR A 178 3.79 42.23 -9.28
N ASP A 179 5.09 42.39 -9.11
CA ASP A 179 5.73 43.70 -9.09
C ASP A 179 6.03 44.19 -10.51
N GLY A 180 5.54 45.40 -10.82
CA GLY A 180 5.74 46.06 -12.10
C GLY A 180 5.00 45.40 -13.27
N PHE A 181 4.98 46.08 -14.42
CA PHE A 181 4.32 45.55 -15.62
C PHE A 181 5.24 44.60 -16.40
N LYS A 182 4.89 43.32 -16.37
CA LYS A 182 5.36 42.31 -17.33
C LYS A 182 4.19 41.40 -17.67
N LEU A 183 3.73 41.44 -18.92
CA LEU A 183 2.52 40.71 -19.30
C LEU A 183 2.72 39.20 -19.32
N PHE A 184 3.92 38.71 -19.64
CA PHE A 184 4.22 37.27 -19.76
C PHE A 184 5.14 36.76 -18.65
N ALA A 185 4.90 35.52 -18.23
CA ALA A 185 5.85 34.76 -17.42
C ALA A 185 7.06 34.36 -18.28
N GLU A 186 8.25 34.63 -17.78
CA GLU A 186 9.52 34.39 -18.50
C GLU A 186 10.07 32.99 -18.20
N ASP A 187 9.94 32.53 -16.96
CA ASP A 187 10.52 31.27 -16.49
C ASP A 187 9.77 30.71 -15.26
N GLU A 188 10.27 29.60 -14.73
CA GLU A 188 9.76 28.86 -13.58
C GLU A 188 9.72 29.67 -12.27
N SER A 189 10.50 30.76 -12.14
CA SER A 189 10.46 31.64 -10.96
C SER A 189 9.12 32.35 -10.81
N HIS A 190 8.33 32.43 -11.89
CA HIS A 190 6.98 32.98 -11.86
C HIS A 190 6.07 32.27 -10.84
N PHE A 191 6.35 31.02 -10.48
CA PHE A 191 5.60 30.32 -9.44
C PHE A 191 5.55 31.10 -8.12
N GLU A 192 6.61 31.82 -7.75
CA GLU A 192 6.68 32.60 -6.52
C GLU A 192 5.69 33.78 -6.50
N ALA A 193 5.29 34.28 -7.67
CA ALA A 193 4.30 35.36 -7.81
C ALA A 193 2.86 34.85 -7.64
N ILE A 194 2.59 33.63 -8.11
CA ILE A 194 1.25 33.02 -8.03
C ILE A 194 1.01 32.28 -6.71
N ARG A 195 2.08 31.81 -6.05
CA ARG A 195 2.00 31.04 -4.81
C ARG A 195 1.16 31.74 -3.74
N PRO A 196 1.39 33.02 -3.37
CA PRO A 196 0.69 33.64 -2.24
C PRO A 196 -0.82 33.74 -2.46
N PHE A 197 -1.25 33.97 -3.70
CA PHE A 197 -2.66 33.99 -4.04
C PHE A 197 -3.29 32.61 -3.81
N HIS A 198 -2.70 31.56 -4.37
CA HIS A 198 -3.21 30.20 -4.24
C HIS A 198 -3.19 29.71 -2.79
N GLU A 199 -2.14 30.06 -2.07
CA GLU A 199 -1.99 29.85 -0.63
C GLU A 199 -3.18 30.40 0.16
N HIS A 200 -3.62 31.64 -0.10
CA HIS A 200 -4.59 32.31 0.78
C HIS A 200 -6.03 32.26 0.27
N TYR A 201 -6.24 32.22 -1.05
CA TYR A 201 -7.57 32.32 -1.65
C TYR A 201 -8.18 30.94 -1.92
N ILE A 202 -7.38 29.90 -2.15
CA ILE A 202 -7.90 28.55 -2.43
C ILE A 202 -8.08 27.79 -1.12
N PRO A 203 -9.29 27.28 -0.80
CA PRO A 203 -9.66 26.84 0.55
C PRO A 203 -8.94 25.56 1.02
N SER A 204 -8.50 24.70 0.10
CA SER A 204 -7.70 23.51 0.44
C SER A 204 -6.90 22.99 -0.77
N ASN A 205 -5.87 22.20 -0.49
CA ASN A 205 -5.06 21.56 -1.53
C ASN A 205 -5.89 20.60 -2.40
N GLU A 206 -6.85 19.87 -1.84
CA GLU A 206 -7.69 18.94 -2.60
C GLU A 206 -8.53 19.65 -3.67
N VAL A 207 -9.04 20.85 -3.33
CA VAL A 207 -9.76 21.71 -4.29
C VAL A 207 -8.81 22.17 -5.40
N LEU A 208 -7.60 22.61 -5.03
CA LEU A 208 -6.58 23.05 -5.98
C LEU A 208 -6.17 21.93 -6.94
N VAL A 209 -5.83 20.76 -6.41
CA VAL A 209 -5.45 19.56 -7.19
C VAL A 209 -6.59 19.16 -8.13
N HIS A 210 -7.84 19.17 -7.67
CA HIS A 210 -9.00 18.84 -8.51
C HIS A 210 -9.12 19.78 -9.72
N ALA A 211 -8.94 21.09 -9.52
CA ALA A 211 -8.99 22.08 -10.59
C ALA A 211 -7.83 21.91 -11.58
N VAL A 212 -6.60 21.79 -11.05
CA VAL A 212 -5.37 21.61 -11.85
C VAL A 212 -5.44 20.34 -12.71
N GLU A 213 -5.88 19.21 -12.16
CA GLU A 213 -5.95 17.94 -12.90
C GLU A 213 -7.01 17.92 -14.03
N LYS A 214 -8.07 18.73 -13.91
CA LYS A 214 -9.00 18.92 -15.03
C LYS A 214 -8.36 19.72 -16.16
N ILE A 215 -7.63 20.78 -15.81
CA ILE A 215 -7.01 21.70 -16.76
C ILE A 215 -5.79 21.06 -17.43
N ARG A 216 -5.03 20.24 -16.71
CA ARG A 216 -3.87 19.49 -17.22
C ARG A 216 -4.18 18.65 -18.46
N LYS A 217 -5.44 18.24 -18.64
CA LYS A 217 -5.90 17.43 -19.77
C LYS A 217 -6.14 18.22 -21.07
N LEU A 218 -6.07 19.55 -21.01
CA LEU A 218 -6.31 20.42 -22.16
C LEU A 218 -5.04 20.60 -23.00
N PRO A 219 -5.15 20.77 -24.34
CA PRO A 219 -4.02 21.11 -25.20
C PRO A 219 -3.69 22.61 -25.11
N LEU A 220 -3.01 23.01 -24.02
CA LEU A 220 -2.75 24.41 -23.70
C LEU A 220 -1.61 25.01 -24.53
N ALA A 221 -1.91 26.10 -25.24
CA ALA A 221 -0.92 26.97 -25.86
C ALA A 221 -0.47 28.10 -24.91
N LEU A 222 -1.43 28.64 -24.14
CA LEU A 222 -1.24 29.76 -23.22
C LEU A 222 -2.30 29.68 -22.10
N ILE A 223 -1.91 30.00 -20.87
CA ILE A 223 -2.86 30.25 -19.78
C ILE A 223 -2.91 31.76 -19.55
N ALA A 224 -4.11 32.31 -19.57
CA ALA A 224 -4.43 33.72 -19.49
C ALA A 224 -5.24 33.97 -18.20
N PRO A 225 -4.57 34.17 -17.05
CA PRO A 225 -5.25 34.44 -15.78
C PRO A 225 -5.83 35.85 -15.75
N GLN A 226 -6.82 36.08 -14.89
CA GLN A 226 -7.37 37.40 -14.61
C GLN A 226 -6.31 38.25 -13.89
N HIS A 227 -5.51 37.66 -13.01
CA HIS A 227 -4.43 38.36 -12.31
C HIS A 227 -3.02 37.91 -12.70
N GLY A 228 -2.04 38.78 -12.52
CA GLY A 228 -0.62 38.41 -12.64
C GLY A 228 -0.12 38.41 -14.09
N ARG A 229 0.49 37.30 -14.54
CA ARG A 229 1.12 37.20 -15.88
C ARG A 229 0.52 36.06 -16.68
N LEU A 230 0.49 36.22 -18.00
CA LEU A 230 0.14 35.17 -18.95
C LEU A 230 1.25 34.11 -18.97
N ILE A 231 0.87 32.84 -18.87
CA ILE A 231 1.79 31.71 -18.70
C ILE A 231 1.86 30.92 -20.01
N PRO A 232 3.00 30.96 -20.73
CA PRO A 232 3.20 30.15 -21.92
C PRO A 232 3.02 28.65 -21.63
N GLY A 233 2.43 27.90 -22.56
CA GLY A 233 2.09 26.48 -22.35
C GLY A 233 3.27 25.57 -21.98
N HIS A 234 4.52 25.96 -22.29
CA HIS A 234 5.71 25.21 -21.89
C HIS A 234 6.03 25.30 -20.38
N LEU A 235 5.58 26.36 -19.68
CA LEU A 235 5.72 26.51 -18.23
C LEU A 235 4.58 25.86 -17.44
N ALA A 236 3.45 25.56 -18.12
CA ALA A 236 2.27 25.02 -17.47
C ALA A 236 2.52 23.70 -16.70
N PRO A 237 3.24 22.69 -17.24
CA PRO A 237 3.49 21.45 -16.50
C PRO A 237 4.22 21.67 -15.16
N TYR A 238 5.25 22.51 -15.16
CA TYR A 238 5.99 22.84 -13.94
C TYR A 238 5.09 23.52 -12.90
N ILE A 239 4.28 24.49 -13.33
CA ILE A 239 3.34 25.20 -12.44
C ILE A 239 2.30 24.24 -11.88
N PHE A 240 1.76 23.32 -12.69
CA PHE A 240 0.78 22.34 -12.24
C PHE A 240 1.35 21.42 -11.16
N ASP A 241 2.58 20.94 -11.34
CA ASP A 241 3.22 20.06 -10.37
C ASP A 241 3.47 20.80 -9.05
N ARG A 242 3.92 22.05 -9.11
CA ARG A 242 4.13 22.89 -7.93
C ARG A 242 2.83 23.24 -7.20
N LEU A 243 1.76 23.58 -7.92
CA LEU A 243 0.44 23.86 -7.32
C LEU A 243 -0.20 22.59 -6.73
N SER A 244 0.00 21.43 -7.35
CA SER A 244 -0.55 20.17 -6.84
C SER A 244 0.06 19.78 -5.48
N GLY A 245 1.30 20.18 -5.22
CA GLY A 245 1.97 20.01 -3.93
C GLY A 245 1.88 21.20 -2.99
N LEU A 246 1.09 22.23 -3.32
CA LEU A 246 1.02 23.46 -2.53
C LEU A 246 0.03 23.31 -1.37
N ASP A 247 0.52 23.56 -0.16
CA ASP A 247 -0.31 23.71 1.03
C ASP A 247 -1.05 25.05 0.99
N CYS A 248 -2.39 25.07 1.14
CA CYS A 248 -3.19 26.29 1.01
C CYS A 248 -4.48 26.32 1.86
N GLY A 249 -5.07 27.51 1.98
CA GLY A 249 -6.37 27.79 2.57
C GLY A 249 -6.41 27.55 4.07
N LEU A 250 -7.33 26.68 4.51
CA LEU A 250 -7.48 26.31 5.91
C LEU A 250 -6.17 25.83 6.55
N PHE A 251 -5.26 25.28 5.74
CA PHE A 251 -3.94 24.84 6.20
C PHE A 251 -3.02 26.01 6.64
N LEU A 252 -3.14 27.19 6.03
CA LEU A 252 -2.30 28.35 6.38
C LEU A 252 -2.85 29.13 7.57
N LEU A 253 -4.18 29.21 7.72
CA LEU A 253 -4.81 29.79 8.92
C LEU A 253 -4.46 29.00 10.19
N ALA A 254 -4.08 27.74 10.03
CA ALA A 254 -3.60 26.87 11.08
C ALA A 254 -2.14 27.12 11.50
N HIS A 255 -1.36 27.97 10.81
CA HIS A 255 0.00 28.34 11.21
C HIS A 255 0.06 29.24 12.46
N GLY A 256 -1.10 29.71 12.96
CA GLY A 256 -1.22 30.48 14.20
C GLY A 256 -1.56 29.68 15.46
N SER A 257 -1.93 28.39 15.35
CA SER A 257 -2.35 27.57 16.51
C SER A 257 -1.41 26.38 16.72
N ALA A 258 -0.84 26.29 17.92
CA ALA A 258 0.13 25.27 18.32
C ALA A 258 -0.39 23.82 18.19
N ASP A 259 -1.70 23.63 18.12
CA ASP A 259 -2.35 22.31 18.07
C ASP A 259 -2.31 21.70 16.67
N ILE A 260 -2.39 22.50 15.60
CA ILE A 260 -2.32 21.96 14.23
C ILE A 260 -0.87 21.76 13.79
N HIS A 261 0.13 22.46 14.34
CA HIS A 261 1.54 22.08 14.11
C HIS A 261 1.84 20.66 14.61
N ARG A 262 1.23 20.25 15.72
CA ARG A 262 1.32 18.87 16.21
C ARG A 262 0.59 17.91 15.27
N LEU A 263 -0.64 18.21 14.86
CA LEU A 263 -1.42 17.38 13.93
C LEU A 263 -0.80 17.29 12.52
N THR A 264 -0.14 18.34 12.05
CA THR A 264 0.49 18.42 10.73
C THR A 264 1.88 17.77 10.75
N ALA A 265 2.66 17.93 11.82
CA ALA A 265 3.87 17.11 12.01
C ALA A 265 3.49 15.63 12.08
N LEU A 266 2.39 15.30 12.76
CA LEU A 266 1.85 13.95 12.86
C LEU A 266 1.36 13.43 11.50
N SER A 267 0.62 14.22 10.72
CA SER A 267 0.16 13.89 9.37
C SER A 267 1.30 13.76 8.36
N LYS A 268 2.33 14.61 8.45
CA LYS A 268 3.53 14.53 7.63
C LYS A 268 4.34 13.30 7.98
N THR A 269 4.54 13.02 9.27
CA THR A 269 5.28 11.83 9.69
C THR A 269 4.46 10.55 9.46
N LEU A 270 3.13 10.60 9.52
CA LEU A 270 2.24 9.51 9.06
C LEU A 270 2.41 9.27 7.56
N ARG A 271 2.47 10.31 6.73
CA ARG A 271 2.75 10.17 5.28
C ARG A 271 4.15 9.61 5.02
N GLU A 272 5.16 10.06 5.76
CA GLU A 272 6.52 9.50 5.71
C GLU A 272 6.50 8.02 6.13
N PHE A 273 5.73 7.67 7.17
CA PHE A 273 5.52 6.29 7.64
C PHE A 273 4.79 5.43 6.60
N THR A 274 3.72 5.93 5.98
CA THR A 274 3.00 5.24 4.91
C THR A 274 3.90 5.04 3.69
N ARG A 275 4.70 6.04 3.33
CA ARG A 275 5.68 5.94 2.22
C ARG A 275 6.81 4.97 2.56
N ALA A 276 7.27 4.98 3.81
CA ALA A 276 8.20 4.03 4.37
C ALA A 276 7.65 2.60 4.26
N MET A 277 6.39 2.33 4.58
CA MET A 277 5.80 0.99 4.38
C MET A 277 5.79 0.52 2.93
N VAL A 278 5.66 1.43 1.97
CA VAL A 278 5.73 1.09 0.52
C VAL A 278 7.16 0.76 0.11
N LEU A 279 8.16 1.37 0.76
CA LEU A 279 9.58 1.24 0.43
C LEU A 279 10.30 0.13 1.20
N TYR A 280 9.99 -0.03 2.48
CA TYR A 280 10.65 -0.96 3.40
C TYR A 280 10.05 -2.36 3.29
N ARG A 281 10.90 -3.37 3.40
CA ARG A 281 10.52 -4.77 3.23
C ARG A 281 10.35 -5.53 4.55
N ASP A 282 10.80 -4.96 5.67
CA ASP A 282 10.92 -5.65 6.96
C ASP A 282 9.96 -5.06 8.02
N PHE A 283 9.24 -5.94 8.73
CA PHE A 283 8.32 -5.58 9.80
C PHE A 283 9.00 -4.78 10.93
N THR A 284 10.25 -5.14 11.25
CA THR A 284 11.07 -4.49 12.29
C THR A 284 11.28 -3.02 11.99
N GLU A 285 11.59 -2.67 10.74
CA GLU A 285 11.82 -1.28 10.31
C GLU A 285 10.55 -0.44 10.47
N ILE A 286 9.38 -1.03 10.20
CA ILE A 286 8.08 -0.39 10.38
C ILE A 286 7.81 -0.16 11.87
N VAL A 287 8.04 -1.14 12.73
CA VAL A 287 7.82 -0.96 14.17
C VAL A 287 8.77 0.08 14.77
N GLU A 288 10.05 0.06 14.38
CA GLU A 288 11.04 1.03 14.84
C GLU A 288 10.74 2.46 14.37
N ALA A 289 10.13 2.63 13.20
CA ALA A 289 9.66 3.93 12.73
C ALA A 289 8.38 4.42 13.46
N ALA A 290 7.51 3.51 13.92
CA ALA A 290 6.30 3.85 14.67
C ALA A 290 6.59 4.26 16.12
N ARG A 291 7.57 3.61 16.77
CA ARG A 291 7.91 3.80 18.18
C ARG A 291 8.14 5.27 18.58
N PRO A 292 8.97 6.08 17.88
CA PRO A 292 9.18 7.48 18.24
C PRO A 292 7.91 8.34 18.05
N LEU A 293 6.96 7.93 17.20
CA LEU A 293 5.70 8.65 17.01
C LEU A 293 4.78 8.46 18.19
N ILE A 294 4.63 7.22 18.64
CA ILE A 294 3.82 6.89 19.81
C ILE A 294 4.43 7.54 21.06
N ARG A 295 5.77 7.52 21.20
CA ARG A 295 6.50 8.16 22.31
C ARG A 295 6.30 9.68 22.42
N ARG A 296 5.82 10.36 21.38
CA ARG A 296 5.53 11.81 21.45
C ARG A 296 4.27 12.12 22.25
N LEU A 297 3.30 11.20 22.29
CA LEU A 297 2.00 11.41 22.93
C LEU A 297 1.76 10.48 24.12
N LEU A 298 2.46 9.35 24.18
CA LEU A 298 2.33 8.36 25.26
C LEU A 298 3.72 7.99 25.81
N PRO A 299 3.85 7.74 27.13
CA PRO A 299 5.12 7.33 27.75
C PRO A 299 5.41 5.84 27.45
N LEU A 300 5.55 5.51 26.17
CA LEU A 300 5.72 4.15 25.68
C LEU A 300 7.08 3.57 26.14
N LYS A 301 7.01 2.56 27.01
CA LYS A 301 8.13 1.71 27.39
C LYS A 301 8.43 0.72 26.27
N GLU A 302 7.42 -0.03 25.85
CA GLU A 302 7.55 -1.15 24.91
C GLU A 302 6.35 -1.22 23.95
N LEU A 303 6.62 -1.63 22.71
CA LEU A 303 5.60 -1.93 21.71
C LEU A 303 5.79 -3.38 21.25
N SER A 304 4.82 -4.22 21.52
CA SER A 304 4.76 -5.63 21.14
C SER A 304 3.44 -5.93 20.41
N PHE A 305 3.36 -7.10 19.79
CA PHE A 305 2.18 -7.52 19.03
C PHE A 305 1.77 -8.93 19.39
N LEU A 306 0.46 -9.14 19.43
CA LEU A 306 -0.17 -10.45 19.55
C LEU A 306 -0.96 -10.71 18.27
N ALA A 307 -0.75 -11.86 17.64
CA ALA A 307 -1.49 -12.24 16.44
C ALA A 307 -1.85 -13.74 16.49
N PHE A 308 -2.77 -14.14 15.64
CA PHE A 308 -3.12 -15.54 15.41
C PHE A 308 -2.70 -15.95 14.01
N ASP A 309 -2.10 -17.13 13.87
CA ASP A 309 -1.91 -17.75 12.57
C ASP A 309 -3.19 -18.42 12.05
N ASP A 310 -3.18 -18.87 10.79
CA ASP A 310 -4.34 -19.50 10.15
C ASP A 310 -4.80 -20.79 10.86
N ASN A 311 -3.94 -21.38 11.68
CA ASN A 311 -4.23 -22.59 12.46
C ASN A 311 -4.79 -22.26 13.85
N GLY A 312 -4.98 -20.97 14.17
CA GLY A 312 -5.43 -20.50 15.48
C GLY A 312 -4.32 -20.53 16.55
N THR A 313 -3.06 -20.73 16.15
CA THR A 313 -1.93 -20.65 17.09
C THR A 313 -1.61 -19.19 17.34
N MET A 314 -1.50 -18.86 18.62
CA MET A 314 -1.18 -17.51 19.05
C MET A 314 0.33 -17.27 18.99
N VAL A 315 0.70 -16.09 18.51
CA VAL A 315 2.10 -15.69 18.34
C VAL A 315 2.36 -14.29 18.90
N THR A 316 3.54 -14.10 19.47
CA THR A 316 4.02 -12.81 19.96
C THR A 316 5.21 -12.32 19.15
N LEU A 317 5.23 -11.01 18.92
CA LEU A 317 6.31 -10.29 18.25
C LEU A 317 6.75 -9.18 19.20
N THR A 318 7.95 -9.30 19.75
CA THR A 318 8.47 -8.42 20.81
C THR A 318 9.86 -7.90 20.46
N PRO A 319 10.35 -6.83 21.09
CA PRO A 319 11.73 -6.38 20.89
C PRO A 319 12.78 -7.47 21.15
N GLU A 320 12.56 -8.34 22.15
CA GLU A 320 13.49 -9.40 22.55
C GLU A 320 13.70 -10.43 21.44
N ASN A 321 12.63 -10.78 20.73
CA ASN A 321 12.68 -11.69 19.60
C ASN A 321 12.94 -10.96 18.26
N ARG A 322 13.32 -9.67 18.30
CA ARG A 322 13.50 -8.80 17.13
C ARG A 322 12.26 -8.80 16.23
N TYR A 323 11.08 -8.87 16.84
CA TYR A 323 9.80 -8.97 16.17
C TYR A 323 9.66 -10.18 15.24
N HIS A 324 10.46 -11.23 15.43
CA HIS A 324 10.19 -12.51 14.80
C HIS A 324 9.08 -13.22 15.56
N SER A 325 8.12 -13.75 14.81
CA SER A 325 6.98 -14.45 15.39
C SER A 325 7.40 -15.66 16.24
N GLN A 326 7.08 -15.64 17.54
CA GLN A 326 7.29 -16.76 18.45
C GLN A 326 5.95 -17.29 18.99
N PRO A 327 5.78 -18.61 19.13
CA PRO A 327 4.61 -19.16 19.79
C PRO A 327 4.50 -18.63 21.22
N ALA A 328 3.28 -18.30 21.65
CA ALA A 328 3.01 -17.84 23.00
C ALA A 328 1.83 -18.60 23.62
N GLU A 329 1.87 -18.77 24.93
CA GLU A 329 0.75 -19.30 25.73
C GLU A 329 0.22 -18.15 26.60
N LEU A 330 -1.07 -17.80 26.47
CA LEU A 330 -1.76 -16.88 27.37
C LEU A 330 -2.79 -17.67 28.20
N PRO A 331 -3.06 -17.27 29.45
CA PRO A 331 -4.14 -17.86 30.24
C PRO A 331 -5.49 -17.70 29.51
N PRO A 332 -6.34 -18.75 29.46
CA PRO A 332 -7.62 -18.73 28.76
C PRO A 332 -8.53 -17.54 29.12
N ASP A 333 -8.51 -17.14 30.39
CA ASP A 333 -9.40 -16.10 30.94
C ASP A 333 -9.05 -14.69 30.45
N SER A 334 -7.88 -14.49 29.84
CA SER A 334 -7.42 -13.18 29.35
C SER A 334 -7.91 -12.84 27.95
N LEU A 335 -8.32 -13.85 27.16
CA LEU A 335 -8.65 -13.72 25.73
C LEU A 335 -10.09 -13.27 25.47
N GLU A 336 -11.06 -13.72 26.28
CA GLU A 336 -12.48 -13.34 26.14
C GLU A 336 -12.73 -11.85 26.41
N ALA A 337 -11.85 -11.19 27.17
CA ALA A 337 -11.92 -9.75 27.41
C ALA A 337 -11.37 -8.90 26.25
N LEU A 338 -10.60 -9.49 25.32
CA LEU A 338 -9.81 -8.79 24.31
C LEU A 338 -10.32 -8.97 22.87
N LEU A 339 -11.14 -9.99 22.61
CA LEU A 339 -11.75 -10.24 21.30
C LEU A 339 -13.26 -9.96 21.38
N PRO A 340 -13.86 -9.22 20.44
CA PRO A 340 -15.22 -8.75 20.59
C PRO A 340 -16.21 -9.93 20.57
N ALA A 341 -16.89 -10.16 21.69
CA ALA A 341 -18.19 -10.82 21.68
C ALA A 341 -19.10 -10.03 20.72
N GLY A 342 -19.68 -10.72 19.74
CA GLY A 342 -20.36 -10.11 18.61
C GLY A 342 -21.31 -8.96 18.97
N GLN A 343 -21.27 -7.92 18.14
CA GLN A 343 -22.01 -6.65 18.22
C GLN A 343 -21.31 -5.53 19.02
N ALA A 344 -20.29 -4.92 18.43
CA ALA A 344 -20.00 -3.51 18.73
C ALA A 344 -20.99 -2.61 17.96
N PRO A 345 -21.61 -1.60 18.60
CA PRO A 345 -22.41 -0.61 17.89
C PRO A 345 -21.54 0.14 16.88
N ALA A 346 -22.07 0.42 15.69
CA ALA A 346 -21.40 1.26 14.70
C ALA A 346 -21.07 2.63 15.33
N GLY A 347 -19.79 2.87 15.64
CA GLY A 347 -19.30 4.14 16.19
C GLY A 347 -18.54 4.09 17.52
N SER A 348 -18.38 2.94 18.18
CA SER A 348 -17.55 2.85 19.40
C SER A 348 -16.08 2.52 19.07
N SER A 349 -15.26 3.56 19.10
CA SER A 349 -13.79 3.55 19.02
C SER A 349 -13.15 2.76 20.16
N ILE A 350 -12.18 1.88 19.82
CA ILE A 350 -11.09 1.34 20.65
C ILE A 350 -11.54 0.85 22.05
N PHE A 351 -11.75 -0.45 22.25
CA PHE A 351 -12.09 -0.97 23.58
C PHE A 351 -10.96 -0.75 24.59
N LEU A 352 -11.13 0.32 25.37
CA LEU A 352 -10.41 0.67 26.60
C LEU A 352 -10.97 -0.17 27.76
N ASN A 353 -10.22 -1.18 28.21
CA ASN A 353 -10.25 -1.65 29.60
C ASN A 353 -8.86 -2.19 29.98
N PHE A 354 -8.35 -1.67 31.10
CA PHE A 354 -6.96 -1.74 31.54
C PHE A 354 -6.59 -3.09 32.21
N ARG A 355 -5.30 -3.44 32.02
CA ARG A 355 -4.45 -4.47 32.70
C ARG A 355 -4.48 -5.90 32.15
N PHE A 356 -3.41 -6.26 31.44
CA PHE A 356 -2.97 -7.66 31.30
C PHE A 356 -2.37 -8.15 32.63
N GLN A 357 -2.85 -9.28 33.13
CA GLN A 357 -2.27 -9.97 34.28
C GLN A 357 -1.35 -11.08 33.77
N ALA A 358 -0.03 -10.84 33.75
CA ALA A 358 0.95 -11.90 33.51
C ALA A 358 2.33 -11.64 34.14
N ASN A 359 2.80 -10.39 34.20
CA ASN A 359 4.08 -10.07 34.85
C ASN A 359 3.89 -9.57 36.27
N GLN A 360 4.83 -9.97 37.16
CA GLN A 360 4.87 -9.61 38.58
C GLN A 360 4.92 -8.09 38.84
N ASP A 361 5.15 -7.29 37.79
CA ASP A 361 5.44 -5.85 37.85
C ASP A 361 4.25 -4.90 37.59
N GLN A 362 3.04 -5.41 37.27
CA GLN A 362 1.80 -4.61 37.07
C GLN A 362 1.95 -3.35 36.18
N GLU A 363 2.53 -3.48 34.99
CA GLU A 363 2.74 -2.32 34.11
C GLU A 363 1.48 -1.93 33.30
N PRO A 364 1.16 -0.63 33.18
CA PRO A 364 0.01 -0.16 32.43
C PRO A 364 0.18 -0.47 30.94
N THR A 365 -0.76 -1.22 30.36
CA THR A 365 -0.69 -1.67 28.95
C THR A 365 -1.96 -1.29 28.22
N LEU A 366 -1.80 -0.65 27.05
CA LEU A 366 -2.90 -0.33 26.13
C LEU A 366 -2.92 -1.33 24.97
N ALA A 367 -4.07 -1.95 24.73
CA ALA A 367 -4.29 -2.84 23.59
C ALA A 367 -5.04 -2.11 22.46
N VAL A 368 -4.46 -2.09 21.27
CA VAL A 368 -5.04 -1.47 20.08
C VAL A 368 -5.39 -2.57 19.08
N PRO A 369 -6.69 -2.76 18.74
CA PRO A 369 -7.09 -3.75 17.75
C PRO A 369 -6.62 -3.34 16.36
N LEU A 370 -6.03 -4.32 15.66
CA LEU A 370 -5.69 -4.25 14.25
C LEU A 370 -6.76 -5.06 13.50
N ASP A 371 -7.93 -4.43 13.28
CA ASP A 371 -9.10 -5.11 12.73
C ASP A 371 -8.95 -5.35 11.22
N THR A 372 -8.99 -6.60 10.82
CA THR A 372 -9.03 -6.99 9.41
C THR A 372 -10.48 -6.95 8.98
N GLY A 373 -10.87 -5.95 8.19
CA GLY A 373 -12.25 -5.78 7.69
C GLY A 373 -12.82 -6.95 6.87
N ASN A 374 -12.09 -8.08 6.78
CA ASN A 374 -12.59 -9.36 6.32
C ASN A 374 -12.99 -10.23 7.52
N LYS A 375 -14.27 -10.64 7.55
CA LYS A 375 -14.77 -11.69 8.43
C LYS A 375 -14.02 -13.01 8.12
N GLY A 376 -12.90 -13.23 8.80
CA GLY A 376 -12.13 -14.47 8.74
C GLY A 376 -10.62 -14.24 8.65
N SER A 377 -9.94 -14.52 9.76
CA SER A 377 -8.64 -15.20 9.82
C SER A 377 -7.36 -14.43 10.14
N SER A 378 -7.40 -13.21 10.68
CA SER A 378 -6.26 -12.69 11.47
C SER A 378 -6.73 -11.55 12.35
N SER A 379 -7.02 -11.84 13.62
CA SER A 379 -7.15 -10.80 14.64
C SER A 379 -5.76 -10.52 15.20
N ALA A 380 -5.30 -9.27 15.13
CA ALA A 380 -4.05 -8.88 15.76
C ALA A 380 -4.28 -7.72 16.73
N LEU A 381 -3.45 -7.65 17.77
CA LEU A 381 -3.44 -6.60 18.77
C LEU A 381 -2.04 -6.00 18.83
N ALA A 382 -1.95 -4.68 18.75
CA ALA A 382 -0.76 -3.96 19.17
C ALA A 382 -0.85 -3.69 20.68
N LEU A 383 0.18 -4.10 21.41
CA LEU A 383 0.29 -3.95 22.86
C LEU A 383 1.32 -2.86 23.16
N LEU A 384 0.87 -1.77 23.78
CA LEU A 384 1.68 -0.63 24.16
C LEU A 384 1.87 -0.66 25.67
N THR A 385 3.02 -1.14 26.13
CA THR A 385 3.41 -1.08 27.55
C THR A 385 3.90 0.33 27.86
N LEU A 386 3.28 0.99 28.82
CA LEU A 386 3.56 2.37 29.22
C LEU A 386 4.37 2.40 30.52
N GLN A 387 5.16 3.47 30.70
CA GLN A 387 5.91 3.69 31.94
C GLN A 387 5.01 4.07 33.12
N GLU A 388 3.88 4.72 32.83
CA GLU A 388 2.90 5.18 33.80
C GLU A 388 1.49 5.15 33.19
N GLU A 389 0.46 5.22 34.04
CA GLU A 389 -0.93 5.26 33.62
C GLU A 389 -1.28 6.67 33.14
N VAL A 390 -1.93 6.78 31.98
CA VAL A 390 -2.19 8.06 31.30
C VAL A 390 -3.61 8.09 30.75
N ASP A 391 -4.28 9.23 30.92
CA ASP A 391 -5.54 9.51 30.24
C ASP A 391 -5.30 9.76 28.75
N LEU A 392 -5.94 8.97 27.89
CA LEU A 392 -5.78 9.11 26.45
C LEU A 392 -6.45 10.39 25.93
N SER A 393 -5.63 11.32 25.44
CA SER A 393 -6.13 12.50 24.73
C SER A 393 -6.71 12.14 23.35
N ASP A 394 -7.58 13.01 22.81
CA ASP A 394 -8.16 12.84 21.46
C ASP A 394 -7.06 12.74 20.39
N GLU A 395 -5.94 13.45 20.58
CA GLU A 395 -4.79 13.39 19.68
C GLU A 395 -4.06 12.05 19.75
N ALA A 396 -3.89 11.48 20.96
CA ALA A 396 -3.29 10.17 21.14
C ALA A 396 -4.16 9.09 20.51
N GLN A 397 -5.49 9.15 20.70
CA GLN A 397 -6.43 8.24 20.06
C GLN A 397 -6.37 8.34 18.53
N SER A 398 -6.38 9.56 18.00
CA SER A 398 -6.28 9.80 16.55
C SER A 398 -4.97 9.25 15.98
N LEU A 399 -3.83 9.48 16.64
CA LEU A 399 -2.54 8.90 16.21
C LEU A 399 -2.59 7.37 16.16
N LEU A 400 -3.10 6.72 17.22
CA LEU A 400 -3.19 5.27 17.29
C LEU A 400 -4.10 4.71 16.19
N MET A 401 -5.21 5.40 15.87
CA MET A 401 -6.09 5.02 14.76
C MET A 401 -5.41 5.16 13.39
N HIS A 402 -4.58 6.20 13.18
CA HIS A 402 -3.87 6.36 11.93
C HIS A 402 -2.66 5.40 11.80
N LEU A 403 -2.09 4.96 12.92
CA LEU A 403 -1.03 3.96 12.97
C LEU A 403 -1.56 2.52 12.94
N SER A 404 -2.82 2.27 13.29
CA SER A 404 -3.37 0.91 13.32
C SER A 404 -3.41 0.29 11.93
N GLN A 405 -3.96 0.98 10.92
CA GLN A 405 -4.00 0.49 9.55
C GLN A 405 -2.62 0.14 8.96
N PRO A 406 -1.58 0.98 9.08
CA PRO A 406 -0.26 0.63 8.57
C PRO A 406 0.41 -0.53 9.36
N LEU A 407 0.28 -0.54 10.69
CA LEU A 407 0.77 -1.67 11.51
C LEU A 407 0.01 -2.97 11.20
N GLN A 408 -1.27 -2.87 10.85
CA GLN A 408 -2.10 -3.98 10.41
C GLN A 408 -1.57 -4.58 9.11
N VAL A 409 -1.30 -3.77 8.08
CA VAL A 409 -0.74 -4.28 6.82
C VAL A 409 0.63 -4.93 7.06
N ALA A 410 1.43 -4.37 7.96
CA ALA A 410 2.73 -4.92 8.32
C ALA A 410 2.61 -6.28 9.03
N ILE A 411 1.71 -6.41 10.01
CA ILE A 411 1.50 -7.68 10.73
C ILE A 411 0.88 -8.75 9.83
N GLU A 412 -0.08 -8.40 8.98
CA GLU A 412 -0.67 -9.32 7.98
C GLU A 412 0.41 -9.90 7.08
N ARG A 413 1.34 -9.06 6.60
CA ARG A 413 2.45 -9.50 5.77
C ARG A 413 3.39 -10.44 6.51
N GLU A 414 3.75 -10.12 7.75
CA GLU A 414 4.62 -10.97 8.58
C GLU A 414 3.96 -12.33 8.87
N MET A 415 2.66 -12.35 9.18
CA MET A 415 1.90 -13.57 9.37
C MET A 415 1.80 -14.39 8.08
N MET A 416 1.60 -13.74 6.94
CA MET A 416 1.59 -14.40 5.64
C MET A 416 2.94 -15.06 5.33
N LEU A 417 4.06 -14.38 5.60
CA LEU A 417 5.40 -14.94 5.42
C LEU A 417 5.62 -16.16 6.33
N ARG A 418 5.23 -16.08 7.62
CA ARG A 418 5.27 -17.21 8.54
C ARG A 418 4.43 -18.39 8.04
N ASN A 419 3.20 -18.14 7.59
CA ASN A 419 2.31 -19.19 7.07
C ASN A 419 2.91 -19.84 5.82
N LEU A 420 3.51 -19.06 4.92
CA LEU A 420 4.21 -19.60 3.75
C LEU A 420 5.40 -20.46 4.15
N ASP A 421 6.20 -20.05 5.13
CA ASP A 421 7.34 -20.83 5.61
C ASP A 421 6.89 -22.13 6.31
N GLN A 422 5.85 -22.06 7.14
CA GLN A 422 5.24 -23.24 7.76
C GLN A 422 4.66 -24.19 6.71
N GLN A 423 3.94 -23.68 5.72
CA GLN A 423 3.39 -24.48 4.62
C GLN A 423 4.52 -25.11 3.79
N ARG A 424 5.58 -24.35 3.51
CA ARG A 424 6.76 -24.85 2.80
C ARG A 424 7.43 -25.97 3.58
N GLU A 425 7.60 -25.81 4.89
CA GLU A 425 8.15 -26.85 5.76
C GLU A 425 7.23 -28.08 5.82
N GLN A 426 5.91 -27.90 5.95
CA GLN A 426 4.96 -29.00 5.94
C GLN A 426 4.95 -29.76 4.59
N ILE A 427 4.97 -29.04 3.47
CA ILE A 427 5.07 -29.62 2.13
C ILE A 427 6.40 -30.37 2.00
N TYR A 428 7.49 -29.78 2.47
CA TYR A 428 8.80 -30.43 2.47
C TYR A 428 8.79 -31.71 3.30
N GLN A 429 8.34 -31.67 4.56
CA GLN A 429 8.22 -32.84 5.44
C GLN A 429 7.33 -33.92 4.82
N ARG A 430 6.17 -33.55 4.22
CA ARG A 430 5.30 -34.49 3.49
C ARG A 430 5.97 -35.08 2.25
N SER A 431 6.84 -34.32 1.59
CA SER A 431 7.56 -34.79 0.39
C SER A 431 8.69 -35.75 0.71
N ILE A 432 9.26 -35.69 1.92
CA ILE A 432 10.41 -36.51 2.35
C ILE A 432 10.05 -37.64 3.31
N ARG A 433 8.83 -37.66 3.88
CA ARG A 433 8.37 -38.69 4.83
C ARG A 433 7.35 -39.64 4.22
N ASP A 434 7.30 -40.86 4.75
CA ASP A 434 6.25 -41.84 4.48
C ASP A 434 4.99 -41.48 5.30
N PRO A 435 3.80 -41.33 4.66
CA PRO A 435 2.60 -40.83 5.33
C PRO A 435 2.02 -41.79 6.39
N LEU A 436 2.37 -43.08 6.33
CA LEU A 436 1.87 -44.06 7.31
C LEU A 436 2.73 -44.10 8.57
N THR A 437 4.06 -44.13 8.39
CA THR A 437 5.02 -44.40 9.48
C THR A 437 5.72 -43.16 10.01
N GLY A 438 5.74 -42.06 9.26
CA GLY A 438 6.46 -40.83 9.60
C GLY A 438 7.98 -40.91 9.41
N LEU A 439 8.53 -42.07 9.05
CA LEU A 439 9.95 -42.23 8.67
C LEU A 439 10.25 -41.53 7.35
N PHE A 440 11.53 -41.38 6.99
CA PHE A 440 11.87 -40.87 5.67
C PHE A 440 11.42 -41.84 4.57
N ASN A 441 11.10 -41.30 3.40
CA ASN A 441 10.71 -42.08 2.24
C ASN A 441 11.93 -42.42 1.35
N ARG A 442 11.69 -43.31 0.38
CA ARG A 442 12.72 -43.78 -0.54
C ARG A 442 13.39 -42.66 -1.34
N ASN A 443 12.67 -41.58 -1.69
CA ASN A 443 13.24 -40.47 -2.46
C ASN A 443 14.27 -39.70 -1.63
N TYR A 444 13.93 -39.35 -0.39
CA TYR A 444 14.84 -38.64 0.51
C TYR A 444 16.09 -39.46 0.85
N MET A 445 15.93 -40.78 0.97
CA MET A 445 17.05 -41.70 1.15
C MET A 445 18.09 -41.58 0.04
N GLN A 446 17.67 -41.52 -1.23
CA GLN A 446 18.61 -41.46 -2.35
C GLN A 446 19.53 -40.25 -2.25
N ASP A 447 18.97 -39.07 -1.99
CA ASP A 447 19.74 -37.83 -1.89
C ASP A 447 20.66 -37.84 -0.67
N MET A 448 20.15 -38.25 0.50
CA MET A 448 20.91 -38.18 1.74
C MET A 448 22.02 -39.22 1.82
N VAL A 449 21.75 -40.47 1.44
CA VAL A 449 22.78 -41.52 1.48
C VAL A 449 23.86 -41.25 0.44
N GLN A 450 23.51 -40.71 -0.74
CA GLN A 450 24.51 -40.30 -1.72
C GLN A 450 25.46 -39.21 -1.19
N ARG A 451 24.95 -38.27 -0.37
CA ARG A 451 25.79 -37.27 0.32
C ARG A 451 26.72 -37.94 1.36
N LEU A 452 26.20 -38.87 2.16
CA LEU A 452 27.01 -39.62 3.13
C LEU A 452 28.12 -40.42 2.45
N ILE A 453 27.81 -41.08 1.33
CA ILE A 453 28.78 -41.79 0.49
C ILE A 453 29.85 -40.84 -0.04
N SER A 454 29.45 -39.69 -0.58
CA SER A 454 30.39 -38.69 -1.09
C SER A 454 31.33 -38.15 0.00
N LEU A 455 30.85 -38.05 1.24
CA LEU A 455 31.67 -37.71 2.40
C LEU A 455 32.64 -38.84 2.76
N ASN A 456 32.18 -40.09 2.76
CA ASN A 456 33.02 -41.27 2.99
C ASN A 456 34.12 -41.43 1.93
N ASP A 457 33.83 -41.13 0.66
CA ASP A 457 34.81 -41.18 -0.43
C ASP A 457 35.93 -40.12 -0.26
N ARG A 458 35.60 -38.96 0.34
CA ARG A 458 36.56 -37.90 0.65
C ARG A 458 37.31 -38.14 1.95
N ASN A 459 36.66 -38.76 2.93
CA ASN A 459 37.20 -39.07 4.24
C ASN A 459 36.86 -40.53 4.62
N PRO A 460 37.80 -41.47 4.46
CA PRO A 460 37.59 -42.88 4.79
C PRO A 460 37.15 -43.13 6.24
N GLU A 461 37.49 -42.24 7.18
CA GLU A 461 37.07 -42.32 8.59
C GLU A 461 35.57 -42.04 8.79
N ALA A 462 34.92 -41.35 7.85
CA ALA A 462 33.48 -41.13 7.85
C ALA A 462 32.73 -42.37 7.35
N LYS A 463 32.89 -43.50 8.04
CA LYS A 463 32.27 -44.79 7.69
C LYS A 463 30.75 -44.65 7.50
N VAL A 464 30.17 -45.50 6.65
CA VAL A 464 28.73 -45.56 6.38
C VAL A 464 28.29 -47.02 6.48
N ALA A 465 27.24 -47.29 7.25
CA ALA A 465 26.65 -48.61 7.39
C ALA A 465 25.15 -48.58 7.10
N ALA A 466 24.60 -49.71 6.66
CA ALA A 466 23.18 -49.90 6.43
C ALA A 466 22.66 -51.12 7.20
N ALA A 467 21.46 -51.01 7.75
CA ALA A 467 20.66 -52.11 8.29
C ALA A 467 19.32 -52.15 7.54
N VAL A 468 19.07 -53.21 6.78
CA VAL A 468 17.78 -53.45 6.12
C VAL A 468 16.96 -54.37 7.02
N MET A 469 15.74 -53.95 7.32
CA MET A 469 14.87 -54.52 8.33
C MET A 469 13.51 -54.85 7.71
N ASP A 470 12.93 -56.00 8.08
CA ASP A 470 11.62 -56.43 7.60
C ASP A 470 10.79 -57.00 8.73
N VAL A 471 9.49 -56.69 8.74
CA VAL A 471 8.56 -57.18 9.75
C VAL A 471 8.18 -58.62 9.44
N ASP A 472 8.54 -59.52 10.35
CA ASP A 472 8.34 -60.95 10.14
C ASP A 472 6.85 -61.29 10.03
N HIS A 473 6.50 -62.06 8.99
CA HIS A 473 5.14 -62.55 8.76
C HIS A 473 4.08 -61.45 8.58
N PHE A 474 4.46 -60.24 8.16
CA PHE A 474 3.52 -59.11 8.04
C PHE A 474 2.33 -59.39 7.11
N LYS A 475 2.54 -60.07 5.98
CA LYS A 475 1.44 -60.53 5.13
C LYS A 475 0.40 -61.37 5.88
N SER A 476 0.84 -62.29 6.76
CA SER A 476 -0.07 -63.10 7.57
C SER A 476 -0.84 -62.26 8.60
N ILE A 477 -0.24 -61.17 9.10
CA ILE A 477 -0.92 -60.22 9.99
C ILE A 477 -2.04 -59.51 9.21
N ASN A 478 -1.75 -59.00 8.02
CA ASN A 478 -2.74 -58.37 7.15
C ASN A 478 -3.87 -59.32 6.76
N ASP A 479 -3.54 -60.54 6.33
CA ASP A 479 -4.52 -61.53 5.87
C ASP A 479 -5.47 -61.95 7.02
N ARG A 480 -4.96 -62.03 8.26
CA ARG A 480 -5.73 -62.50 9.41
C ARG A 480 -6.50 -61.39 10.14
N PHE A 481 -5.96 -60.18 10.16
CA PHE A 481 -6.44 -59.10 11.03
C PHE A 481 -6.88 -57.85 10.25
N GLY A 482 -6.71 -57.85 8.92
CA GLY A 482 -7.03 -56.74 8.03
C GLY A 482 -5.94 -55.68 7.98
N HIS A 483 -5.89 -54.95 6.87
CA HIS A 483 -4.89 -53.93 6.59
C HIS A 483 -4.81 -52.84 7.66
N ASN A 484 -5.94 -52.43 8.25
CA ASN A 484 -5.95 -51.40 9.31
C ASN A 484 -5.11 -51.82 10.55
N LYS A 485 -5.10 -53.11 10.89
CA LYS A 485 -4.29 -53.62 12.01
C LYS A 485 -2.82 -53.77 11.61
N GLY A 486 -2.53 -54.16 10.37
CA GLY A 486 -1.16 -54.13 9.84
C GLY A 486 -0.58 -52.72 9.82
N ASP A 487 -1.35 -51.73 9.40
CA ASP A 487 -0.97 -50.32 9.43
C ASP A 487 -0.64 -49.84 10.86
N ALA A 488 -1.42 -50.26 11.85
CA ALA A 488 -1.14 -49.98 13.26
C ALA A 488 0.15 -50.66 13.75
N VAL A 489 0.42 -51.89 13.30
CA VAL A 489 1.70 -52.58 13.58
C VAL A 489 2.87 -51.80 12.98
N LEU A 490 2.79 -51.37 11.71
CA LEU A 490 3.86 -50.61 11.08
C LEU A 490 4.14 -49.27 11.78
N LYS A 491 3.11 -48.60 12.28
CA LYS A 491 3.27 -47.37 13.08
C LYS A 491 4.04 -47.61 14.38
N LEU A 492 3.72 -48.70 15.09
CA LEU A 492 4.41 -49.05 16.34
C LEU A 492 5.85 -49.49 16.09
N VAL A 493 6.10 -50.26 15.03
CA VAL A 493 7.45 -50.65 14.61
C VAL A 493 8.26 -49.41 14.23
N ALA A 494 7.70 -48.50 13.44
CA ALA A 494 8.37 -47.25 13.06
C ALA A 494 8.71 -46.37 14.28
N LYS A 495 7.80 -46.29 15.26
CA LYS A 495 8.06 -45.62 16.53
C LYS A 495 9.22 -46.28 17.29
N ALA A 496 9.23 -47.60 17.41
CA ALA A 496 10.33 -48.33 18.05
C ALA A 496 11.66 -48.09 17.33
N VAL A 497 11.66 -47.97 16.00
CA VAL A 497 12.86 -47.59 15.23
C VAL A 497 13.34 -46.20 15.65
N MET A 498 12.46 -45.19 15.62
CA MET A 498 12.80 -43.81 15.99
C MET A 498 13.32 -43.69 17.43
N ASP A 499 12.73 -44.42 18.37
CA ASP A 499 13.13 -44.39 19.79
C ASP A 499 14.49 -45.08 20.02
N THR A 500 14.97 -45.89 19.07
CA THR A 500 16.21 -46.68 19.20
C THR A 500 17.40 -46.06 18.47
N ILE A 501 17.15 -45.34 17.38
CA ILE A 501 18.20 -44.66 16.60
C ILE A 501 18.62 -43.34 17.26
N ARG A 502 19.79 -42.82 16.88
CA ARG A 502 20.26 -41.48 17.30
C ARG A 502 19.88 -40.42 16.27
N ASP A 503 19.92 -39.14 16.65
CA ASP A 503 19.62 -37.98 15.79
C ASP A 503 20.43 -37.92 14.48
N GLY A 504 21.61 -38.56 14.43
CA GLY A 504 22.46 -38.63 13.24
C GLY A 504 22.20 -39.82 12.31
N ASP A 505 21.34 -40.77 12.68
CA ASP A 505 21.00 -41.92 11.86
C ASP A 505 19.78 -41.61 10.96
N LEU A 506 19.74 -42.22 9.78
CA LEU A 506 18.66 -42.05 8.81
C LEU A 506 17.79 -43.31 8.76
N ALA A 507 16.57 -43.26 9.33
CA ALA A 507 15.59 -44.32 9.22
C ALA A 507 14.58 -44.05 8.09
N VAL A 508 14.41 -45.04 7.22
CA VAL A 508 13.66 -44.94 5.96
C VAL A 508 12.69 -46.11 5.86
N ARG A 509 11.48 -45.89 5.35
CA ARG A 509 10.62 -46.96 4.85
C ARG A 509 10.82 -47.08 3.33
N ILE A 510 11.34 -48.22 2.89
CA ILE A 510 11.70 -48.46 1.47
C ILE A 510 10.64 -49.25 0.70
N GLY A 511 9.77 -49.97 1.42
CA GLY A 511 8.73 -50.84 0.86
C GLY A 511 7.49 -50.95 1.77
N GLY A 512 6.66 -51.96 1.52
CA GLY A 512 5.42 -52.19 2.27
C GLY A 512 5.66 -52.52 3.75
N GLU A 513 6.58 -53.43 4.02
CA GLU A 513 6.95 -53.91 5.37
C GLU A 513 8.46 -53.79 5.66
N GLU A 514 9.16 -53.05 4.78
CA GLU A 514 10.62 -52.98 4.71
C GLU A 514 11.12 -51.58 5.11
N PHE A 515 12.13 -51.58 5.96
CA PHE A 515 12.77 -50.43 6.55
C PHE A 515 14.28 -50.48 6.29
N ALA A 516 14.92 -49.32 6.16
CA ALA A 516 16.37 -49.22 6.06
C ALA A 516 16.87 -48.15 7.03
N ILE A 517 17.90 -48.47 7.80
CA ILE A 517 18.55 -47.57 8.73
C ILE A 517 19.99 -47.36 8.26
N PHE A 518 20.38 -46.11 8.03
CA PHE A 518 21.75 -45.75 7.69
C PHE A 518 22.40 -45.02 8.85
N SER A 519 23.62 -45.40 9.18
CA SER A 519 24.41 -44.76 10.23
C SER A 519 25.73 -44.27 9.65
N SER A 520 26.19 -43.09 10.08
CA SER A 520 27.45 -42.50 9.65
C SER A 520 28.32 -42.01 10.82
N GLY A 521 29.64 -41.97 10.60
CA GLY A 521 30.61 -41.39 11.53
C GLY A 521 31.55 -42.41 12.19
N PRO A 522 32.45 -41.96 13.09
CA PRO A 522 33.55 -42.78 13.65
C PRO A 522 33.07 -43.95 14.53
N THR A 523 31.76 -44.05 14.79
CA THR A 523 31.09 -45.07 15.61
C THR A 523 30.35 -46.13 14.80
N CYS A 524 30.53 -46.19 13.47
CA CYS A 524 29.92 -47.25 12.63
C CYS A 524 30.31 -48.68 13.05
N ASP A 525 31.35 -48.87 13.85
CA ASP A 525 31.69 -50.16 14.47
C ASP A 525 30.56 -50.72 15.38
N GLY A 526 29.49 -49.94 15.63
CA GLY A 526 28.30 -50.32 16.41
C GLY A 526 27.02 -50.67 15.62
N ILE A 527 27.04 -50.80 14.29
CA ILE A 527 25.80 -51.06 13.50
C ILE A 527 25.11 -52.37 13.89
N GLY A 528 25.89 -53.42 14.21
CA GLY A 528 25.33 -54.68 14.71
C GLY A 528 24.65 -54.51 16.08
N GLY A 529 25.23 -53.69 16.95
CA GLY A 529 24.62 -53.34 18.23
C GLY A 529 23.33 -52.54 18.07
N LEU A 530 23.27 -51.61 17.12
CA LEU A 530 22.04 -50.89 16.78
C LEU A 530 20.97 -51.84 16.24
N ALA A 531 21.32 -52.73 15.31
CA ALA A 531 20.40 -53.68 14.73
C ALA A 531 19.82 -54.65 15.78
N GLU A 532 20.63 -55.13 16.71
CA GLU A 532 20.14 -56.01 17.79
C GLU A 532 19.25 -55.25 18.79
N ARG A 533 19.55 -53.97 19.07
CA ARG A 533 18.64 -53.12 19.86
C ARG A 533 17.31 -52.92 19.15
N LEU A 534 17.31 -52.64 17.84
CA LEU A 534 16.09 -52.49 17.04
C LEU A 534 15.25 -53.77 17.08
N ARG A 535 15.88 -54.93 16.87
CA ARG A 535 15.23 -56.24 16.96
C ARG A 535 14.53 -56.46 18.29
N ARG A 536 15.26 -56.27 19.41
CA ARG A 536 14.72 -56.43 20.77
C ARG A 536 13.64 -55.41 21.10
N SER A 537 13.78 -54.19 20.61
CA SER A 537 12.79 -53.12 20.79
C SER A 537 11.45 -53.51 20.18
N VAL A 538 11.46 -54.01 18.93
CA VAL A 538 10.25 -54.49 18.25
C VAL A 538 9.67 -55.74 18.91
N GLU A 539 10.52 -56.71 19.27
CA GLU A 539 10.09 -57.94 19.97
C GLU A 539 9.44 -57.66 21.33
N GLY A 540 9.88 -56.60 22.02
CA GLY A 540 9.35 -56.18 23.31
C GLY A 540 8.07 -55.33 23.27
N LEU A 541 7.57 -54.96 22.08
CA LEU A 541 6.35 -54.16 21.95
C LEU A 541 5.11 -54.97 22.36
N ASP A 542 4.24 -54.36 23.16
CA ASP A 542 2.94 -54.94 23.51
C ASP A 542 1.86 -54.55 22.48
N PHE A 543 1.41 -55.53 21.70
CA PHE A 543 0.33 -55.38 20.72
C PHE A 543 -1.04 -55.82 21.24
N SER A 544 -1.19 -56.10 22.54
CA SER A 544 -2.44 -56.58 23.16
C SER A 544 -3.65 -55.67 22.89
N HIS A 545 -3.40 -54.36 22.81
CA HIS A 545 -4.41 -53.34 22.50
C HIS A 545 -4.95 -53.41 21.06
N LEU A 546 -4.17 -53.94 20.10
CA LEU A 546 -4.64 -54.19 18.73
C LEU A 546 -5.31 -55.56 18.63
N GLN A 547 -4.68 -56.57 19.22
CA GLN A 547 -5.15 -57.94 19.24
C GLN A 547 -4.48 -58.71 20.39
N PRO A 548 -5.24 -59.25 21.35
CA PRO A 548 -4.68 -60.08 22.42
C PRO A 548 -3.87 -61.26 21.85
N GLY A 549 -2.64 -61.41 22.34
CA GLY A 549 -1.71 -62.48 21.93
C GLY A 549 -1.00 -62.28 20.59
N LEU A 550 -1.10 -61.10 19.95
CA LEU A 550 -0.31 -60.78 18.77
C LEU A 550 1.16 -60.56 19.16
N GLN A 551 2.06 -61.33 18.55
CA GLN A 551 3.51 -61.15 18.64
C GLN A 551 4.04 -60.72 17.27
N VAL A 552 4.86 -59.68 17.26
CA VAL A 552 5.50 -59.16 16.06
C VAL A 552 7.00 -59.15 16.29
N THR A 553 7.74 -59.73 15.36
CA THR A 553 9.20 -59.73 15.37
C THR A 553 9.73 -59.11 14.08
N THR A 554 11.02 -58.84 14.03
CA THR A 554 11.66 -58.32 12.83
C THR A 554 12.99 -59.02 12.59
N SER A 555 13.34 -59.20 11.33
CA SER A 555 14.63 -59.68 10.89
C SER A 555 15.43 -58.52 10.30
N LEU A 556 16.75 -58.51 10.52
CA LEU A 556 17.64 -57.47 10.00
C LEU A 556 18.85 -58.05 9.28
N GLY A 557 19.23 -57.44 8.17
CA GLY A 557 20.49 -57.64 7.49
C GLY A 557 21.35 -56.38 7.59
N ILE A 558 22.62 -56.52 7.97
CA ILE A 558 23.54 -55.38 8.15
C ILE A 558 24.75 -55.45 7.22
N ALA A 559 25.21 -54.30 6.76
CA ALA A 559 26.42 -54.18 5.96
C ALA A 559 27.13 -52.85 6.21
N MET A 560 28.47 -52.91 6.32
CA MET A 560 29.35 -51.73 6.24
C MET A 560 29.70 -51.43 4.79
N ARG A 561 29.66 -50.16 4.36
CA ARG A 561 30.06 -49.77 3.01
C ARG A 561 31.53 -50.06 2.75
N LYS A 562 31.84 -50.63 1.59
CA LYS A 562 33.21 -50.81 1.09
C LYS A 562 33.62 -49.67 0.15
N PRO A 563 34.92 -49.34 0.05
CA PRO A 563 35.40 -48.34 -0.90
C PRO A 563 34.91 -48.62 -2.33
N GLY A 564 34.32 -47.60 -2.97
CA GLY A 564 33.81 -47.69 -4.34
C GLY A 564 32.40 -48.27 -4.49
N GLU A 565 31.76 -48.77 -3.41
CA GLU A 565 30.37 -49.23 -3.48
C GLU A 565 29.39 -48.07 -3.66
N THR A 566 28.39 -48.26 -4.52
CA THR A 566 27.25 -47.36 -4.59
C THR A 566 26.27 -47.63 -3.45
N MET A 567 25.30 -46.73 -3.25
CA MET A 567 24.20 -46.98 -2.30
C MET A 567 23.44 -48.28 -2.62
N HIS A 568 23.23 -48.59 -3.91
CA HIS A 568 22.51 -49.78 -4.32
C HIS A 568 23.29 -51.06 -3.96
N ASP A 569 24.62 -51.06 -4.10
CA ASP A 569 25.46 -52.20 -3.73
C ASP A 569 25.43 -52.45 -2.21
N LEU A 570 25.48 -51.37 -1.42
CA LEU A 570 25.41 -51.43 0.04
C LEU A 570 24.06 -52.01 0.52
N ILE A 571 22.96 -51.46 0.02
CA ILE A 571 21.61 -51.94 0.36
C ILE A 571 21.44 -53.38 -0.11
N GLY A 572 21.90 -53.72 -1.32
CA GLY A 572 21.81 -55.06 -1.87
C GLY A 572 22.50 -56.11 -0.98
N ARG A 573 23.71 -55.84 -0.48
CA ARG A 573 24.37 -56.74 0.48
C ARG A 573 23.64 -56.85 1.81
N ALA A 574 23.13 -55.75 2.34
CA ALA A 574 22.34 -55.81 3.56
C ALA A 574 21.06 -56.64 3.36
N ASP A 575 20.40 -56.53 2.20
CA ASP A 575 19.21 -57.31 1.86
C ASP A 575 19.52 -58.82 1.69
N GLU A 576 20.66 -59.18 1.12
CA GLU A 576 21.14 -60.58 1.08
C GLU A 576 21.27 -61.17 2.50
N PHE A 577 21.79 -60.39 3.45
CA PHE A 577 21.87 -60.82 4.85
C PHE A 577 20.50 -60.86 5.54
N LEU A 578 19.58 -59.95 5.20
CA LEU A 578 18.21 -60.01 5.68
C LEU A 578 17.52 -61.31 5.20
N TYR A 579 17.76 -61.70 3.96
CA TYR A 579 17.26 -62.97 3.42
C TYR A 579 17.80 -64.19 4.19
N VAL A 580 19.09 -64.17 4.57
CA VAL A 580 19.67 -65.18 5.47
C VAL A 580 18.95 -65.19 6.82
N ALA A 581 18.75 -64.02 7.43
CA ALA A 581 18.03 -63.91 8.70
C ALA A 581 16.63 -64.52 8.63
N LYS A 582 15.88 -64.25 7.55
CA LYS A 582 14.55 -64.82 7.31
C LYS A 582 14.58 -66.35 7.13
N LYS A 583 15.61 -66.89 6.47
CA LYS A 583 15.76 -68.34 6.23
C LYS A 583 16.13 -69.12 7.47
N GLU A 584 16.98 -68.56 8.32
CA GLU A 584 17.50 -69.27 9.49
C GLU A 584 16.54 -69.28 10.70
N GLY A 585 15.32 -68.76 10.53
CA GLY A 585 14.28 -68.81 11.55
C GLY A 585 13.75 -67.45 11.99
N ARG A 586 14.08 -66.36 11.28
CA ARG A 586 13.60 -64.99 11.55
C ARG A 586 14.04 -64.47 12.93
N ASN A 587 13.50 -63.31 13.33
CA ASN A 587 13.76 -62.65 14.60
C ASN A 587 15.26 -62.63 14.96
N ARG A 588 16.10 -62.17 14.02
CA ARG A 588 17.56 -62.14 14.18
C ARG A 588 18.21 -61.09 13.30
N VAL A 589 19.48 -60.81 13.63
CA VAL A 589 20.36 -59.96 12.84
C VAL A 589 21.42 -60.83 12.15
N CYS A 590 21.60 -60.67 10.85
CA CYS A 590 22.68 -61.30 10.09
C CYS A 590 23.49 -60.23 9.37
N GLY A 591 24.81 -60.43 9.22
CA GLY A 591 25.63 -59.52 8.43
C GLY A 591 27.09 -59.46 8.85
N GLN A 592 27.84 -58.63 8.14
CA GLN A 592 29.26 -58.36 8.42
C GLN A 592 29.41 -56.98 9.04
N VAL A 593 29.98 -56.94 10.25
CA VAL A 593 30.33 -55.71 10.99
C VAL A 593 31.66 -55.18 10.49
#